data_AF-A0A0M1JTS6-F1
#
_entry.id   AF-A0A0M1JTS6-F1
#
_cell.length_a   1.000
_cell.length_b   1.000
_cell.length_c   1.000
_cell.angle_alpha   90.00
_cell.angle_beta   90.00
_cell.angle_gamma   90.00
#
_symmetry.space_group_name_H-M   'P 1'
#
loop_
_entity.id
_entity.type
_entity.pdbx_description
1 polymer ?
#
loop_
_entity_poly.entity_id
_entity_poly.type
_entity_poly.pdbx_seq_one_letter_code
_entity_poly.pdbx_strand_id
1 'polypeptide(L)' 'MGEAKRRKEALGEKYGHEDYILPWMPVTKSQADQFVQLTTKGAWVGIALLVVWWLTVRFIGPSLGWWAIN' A
#
# COMPACT_ATOMS: atom_id res chain seq x y z
N MET A 1 -14.13 -11.37 27.03
CA MET A 1 -15.28 -10.63 26.48
C MET A 1 -15.53 -9.27 27.16
N GLY A 2 -14.95 -8.97 28.34
CA GLY A 2 -15.22 -7.69 29.05
C GLY A 2 -14.36 -6.49 28.64
N GLU A 3 -13.17 -6.70 28.04
CA GLU A 3 -12.25 -5.63 27.65
C GLU A 3 -12.88 -4.63 26.66
N ALA A 4 -13.63 -5.14 25.68
CA ALA A 4 -14.26 -4.34 24.64
C ALA A 4 -15.42 -3.50 25.19
N LYS A 5 -16.19 -4.06 26.13
CA LYS A 5 -17.31 -3.37 26.79
C LYS A 5 -16.80 -2.26 27.72
N ARG A 6 -15.72 -2.50 28.47
CA ARG A 6 -15.03 -1.48 29.28
C ARG A 6 -14.42 -0.36 28.44
N ARG A 7 -13.79 -0.70 27.29
CA ARG A 7 -13.28 0.32 26.35
C ARG A 7 -14.41 1.17 25.76
N LYS A 8 -15.55 0.55 25.46
CA LYS A 8 -16.75 1.24 24.97
C LYS A 8 -17.35 2.20 25.99
N GLU A 9 -17.41 1.81 27.26
CA GLU A 9 -17.87 2.69 28.36
C GLU A 9 -16.89 3.84 28.63
N ALA A 10 -15.58 3.61 28.59
CA ALA A 10 -14.58 4.67 28.81
C ALA A 10 -14.50 5.70 27.67
N LEU A 11 -14.75 5.28 26.43
CA LEU A 11 -14.69 6.14 25.24
C LEU A 11 -16.02 6.82 24.90
N GLY A 12 -17.15 6.32 25.42
CA GLY A 12 -18.47 6.95 25.27
C GLY A 12 -18.83 7.25 23.81
N GLU A 13 -19.24 8.48 23.52
CA GLU A 13 -19.55 8.94 22.15
C GLU A 13 -18.34 8.92 21.20
N LYS A 14 -17.11 8.91 21.72
CA LYS A 14 -15.90 8.81 20.90
C LYS A 14 -15.55 7.37 20.51
N TYR A 15 -16.27 6.37 21.01
CA TYR A 15 -16.03 4.98 20.67
C TYR A 15 -16.40 4.69 19.22
N GLY A 16 -15.40 4.47 18.37
CA GLY A 16 -15.58 4.26 16.93
C GLY A 16 -15.36 5.53 16.08
N HIS A 17 -15.03 6.67 16.70
CA HIS A 17 -14.53 7.83 15.99
C HIS A 17 -13.01 7.73 15.81
N GLU A 18 -12.57 7.91 14.57
CA GLU A 18 -11.15 7.91 14.23
C GLU A 18 -10.55 9.26 14.59
N ASP A 19 -9.59 9.27 15.51
CA ASP A 19 -8.86 10.48 15.84
C ASP A 19 -8.06 10.97 14.61
N TYR A 20 -8.15 12.28 14.36
CA TYR A 20 -7.31 12.95 13.38
C TYR A 20 -5.85 12.89 13.83
N ILE A 21 -4.94 12.62 12.90
CA ILE A 21 -3.50 12.50 13.20
C ILE A 21 -2.94 13.85 13.67
N LEU A 22 -3.50 14.96 13.17
CA LEU A 22 -3.12 16.32 13.51
C LEU A 22 -4.39 17.16 13.75
N PRO A 23 -4.44 18.01 14.80
CA PRO A 23 -5.64 18.78 15.15
C PRO A 23 -6.02 19.88 14.16
N TRP A 24 -5.12 20.25 13.25
CA TRP A 24 -5.31 21.31 12.25
C TRP A 24 -5.51 20.78 10.83
N MET A 25 -5.36 19.46 10.62
CA MET A 25 -5.51 18.82 9.32
C MET A 25 -6.48 17.64 9.45
N PRO A 26 -7.62 17.65 8.74
CA PRO A 26 -8.67 16.63 8.87
C PRO A 26 -8.29 15.33 8.13
N VAL A 27 -7.11 14.77 8.43
CA VAL A 27 -6.64 13.48 7.94
C VAL A 27 -6.76 12.48 9.08
N THR A 28 -7.57 11.45 8.89
CA THR A 28 -7.73 10.37 9.86
C THR A 28 -6.59 9.36 9.72
N LYS A 29 -6.30 8.62 10.80
CA LYS A 29 -5.30 7.53 10.74
C LYS A 29 -5.61 6.51 9.64
N SER A 30 -6.88 6.18 9.44
CA SER A 30 -7.29 5.19 8.44
C SER A 30 -6.99 5.65 7.02
N GLN A 31 -7.16 6.93 6.70
CA GLN A 31 -6.88 7.48 5.38
C GLN A 31 -5.39 7.39 5.04
N ALA A 32 -4.52 7.71 6.01
CA ALA A 32 -3.08 7.57 5.83
C ALA A 32 -2.67 6.10 5.65
N ASP A 33 -3.22 5.19 6.47
CA ASP A 33 -2.95 3.76 6.34
C ASP A 33 -3.44 3.19 5.00
N GLN A 34 -4.63 3.60 4.53
CA GLN A 34 -5.16 3.21 3.23
C GLN A 34 -4.30 3.72 2.08
N PHE A 35 -3.82 4.97 2.16
CA PHE A 35 -2.91 5.54 1.17
C PHE A 35 -1.62 4.73 1.10
N VAL A 36 -0.96 4.51 2.24
CA VAL A 36 0.28 3.72 2.33
C VAL A 36 0.07 2.33 1.76
N GLN A 37 -1.02 1.64 2.14
CA GLN A 37 -1.36 0.33 1.60
C GLN A 37 -1.55 0.35 0.07
N LEU A 38 -2.26 1.35 -0.47
CA LEU A 38 -2.46 1.48 -1.91
C LEU A 38 -1.14 1.72 -2.64
N THR A 39 -0.32 2.67 -2.18
CA THR A 39 1.00 2.93 -2.79
C THR A 39 1.94 1.74 -2.66
N THR A 40 1.89 1.00 -1.56
CA THR A 40 2.72 -0.20 -1.37
C THR A 40 2.31 -1.29 -2.36
N LYS A 41 1.01 -1.53 -2.51
CA LYS A 41 0.48 -2.45 -3.54
C LYS A 41 0.87 -1.99 -4.95
N GLY A 42 0.73 -0.70 -5.24
CA GLY A 42 1.14 -0.12 -6.52
C GLY A 42 2.64 -0.27 -6.81
N ALA A 43 3.49 -0.09 -5.79
CA ALA A 43 4.93 -0.28 -5.92
C ALA A 43 5.28 -1.73 -6.28
N TRP A 44 4.64 -2.71 -5.65
CA TRP A 44 4.82 -4.13 -6.00
C TRP A 44 4.39 -4.43 -7.44
N VAL A 45 3.28 -3.83 -7.90
CA VAL A 45 2.86 -3.94 -9.31
C VAL A 45 3.90 -3.34 -10.25
N GLY A 46 4.45 -2.17 -9.91
CA GLY A 46 5.51 -1.52 -10.68
C GLY A 46 6.77 -2.38 -10.78
N ILE A 47 7.21 -2.97 -9.66
CA ILE A 47 8.35 -3.89 -9.63
C ILE A 47 8.08 -5.10 -10.53
N ALA A 48 6.90 -5.71 -10.42
CA ALA A 48 6.53 -6.86 -11.26
C ALA A 48 6.56 -6.50 -12.75
N LEU A 49 6.01 -5.33 -13.13
CA LEU A 49 6.06 -4.84 -14.51
C LEU A 49 7.48 -4.63 -15.01
N LEU A 50 8.35 -4.03 -14.18
CA LEU A 50 9.75 -3.82 -14.54
C LEU A 50 10.49 -5.15 -14.76
N VAL A 51 10.24 -6.15 -13.91
CA VAL A 51 10.81 -7.49 -14.07
C VAL A 51 10.31 -8.15 -15.35
N VAL A 52 8.99 -8.11 -15.60
CA VAL A 52 8.40 -8.67 -16.82
C VAL A 52 8.99 -7.99 -18.05
N TRP A 53 9.04 -6.66 -18.08
CA TRP A 53 9.65 -5.90 -19.16
C TRP A 53 11.12 -6.26 -19.38
N TRP A 54 11.89 -6.35 -18.29
CA TRP A 54 13.29 -6.75 -18.35
C TRP A 54 13.45 -8.15 -18.96
N LEU A 55 12.64 -9.13 -18.54
CA LEU A 55 12.63 -10.46 -19.12
C LEU A 55 12.24 -10.42 -20.60
N THR A 56 11.18 -9.70 -20.96
CA THR A 56 10.73 -9.53 -22.35
C THR A 56 11.87 -9.02 -23.22
N VAL A 57 12.52 -7.93 -22.84
CA VAL A 57 13.68 -7.39 -23.57
C VAL A 57 14.80 -8.42 -23.62
N ARG A 58 15.13 -9.06 -22.49
CA ARG A 58 16.22 -10.01 -22.37
C ARG A 58 16.06 -11.26 -23.22
N PHE A 59 14.83 -11.75 -23.43
CA PHE A 59 14.57 -12.96 -24.21
C PHE A 59 14.19 -12.65 -25.66
N ILE A 60 13.35 -11.64 -25.89
CA ILE A 60 12.91 -11.27 -27.24
C ILE A 60 14.03 -10.61 -28.03
N GLY A 61 14.85 -9.77 -27.39
CA GLY A 61 15.97 -9.11 -28.09
C GLY A 61 16.93 -10.09 -28.75
N PRO A 62 17.47 -11.09 -28.02
CA PRO A 62 18.34 -12.10 -28.61
C PRO A 62 17.62 -13.03 -29.59
N SER A 63 16.36 -13.41 -29.33
CA SER A 63 15.62 -14.31 -30.23
C SER A 63 15.27 -13.65 -31.57
N LEU A 64 15.09 -12.33 -31.59
CA LEU A 64 14.93 -11.52 -32.80
C LEU A 64 16.26 -11.03 -33.40
N GLY A 65 17.40 -11.35 -32.77
CA GLY A 65 18.73 -10.97 -33.25
C GLY A 65 19.09 -9.50 -33.05
N TRP A 66 18.37 -8.76 -32.20
CA TRP A 66 18.65 -7.34 -31.92
C TRP A 66 19.96 -7.13 -31.14
N TRP A 67 20.35 -8.07 -30.28
CA TRP A 67 21.67 -8.10 -29.63
C TRP A 67 22.01 -9.51 -29.15
N ALA A 68 23.30 -9.82 -29.11
CA ALA A 68 23.80 -11.08 -28.58
C ALA A 68 24.06 -10.99 -27.07
N ILE A 69 23.80 -12.08 -26.37
CA ILE A 69 24.28 -12.28 -25.01
C ILE A 69 25.66 -12.90 -25.15
N ASN A 70 26.73 -12.13 -24.87
CA ASN A 70 28.09 -12.68 -24.78
C ASN A 70 28.24 -13.59 -23.55
#